data_AF-R4KBD6-F1
#
_entry.id   AF-R4KBD6-F1
#
_cell.length_a   1.000
_cell.length_b   1.000
_cell.length_c   1.000
_cell.angle_alpha   90.00
_cell.angle_beta   90.00
_cell.angle_gamma   90.00
#
_symmetry.space_group_name_H-M   'P 1'
#
loop_
_entity.id
_entity.type
_entity.pdbx_description
1 polymer ?
#
loop_
_entity_poly.entity_id
_entity_poly.type
_entity_poly.pdbx_seq_one_letter_code
_entity_poly.pdbx_strand_id
1 'polypeptide(L)'
;MNKKRLYLGLCIVLIMLTFVFTRFYAGDSAAGILADLCDEKVTVEEITSEVIHGYIEENFPAVQQIYQIQDDGQNQIGHGFIVKTAGYNGPITIAVVVDGRTNQMTGIKVLDHVETPDYAEYLSERWFTDRFKGKSLKEYLNLVVLDPEKPEDIVQITGATISSQAVVNGVNSAIGAHNFLNNGLRMAAVPAVVDKLIARDENSFTVHWGTEEFIRFTVDELKKYPTVKVSTVLIKTTGTEEDIMAEGPLLNDVLERQGIHLGDYQGIGVTGRDGYYVLMPKELLDKRQVILAYRVNNQDIIKEDKPVRVVVPDEMGVYWVRMVSNIDLYADIPSKDIKSVKIFDPLVRDIEPYMYEYYGSKDKAIEIGKILAKFEHVNPEGFFTMVSSDGLAKNEVINMVRQRYYIKVSGNDAPMNIAPNFKLGMNVKFMAYFSTTSDAVIFPREMQKITGLSELGTHKGMILEKVLEGVGVITPREKQFELLNTAGRSIRIPGQDLSKCILVYEGEKVSAFYQGADGLVQLADLLEINELS
;
A
#
# COMPACT_ATOMS: atom_id res chain seq x y z
N MET A 1 -59.22 48.88 -17.48
CA MET A 1 -59.08 47.41 -17.33
C MET A 1 -59.59 47.01 -15.94
N ASN A 2 -60.60 46.14 -15.86
CA ASN A 2 -61.37 45.89 -14.64
C ASN A 2 -60.48 45.24 -13.56
N LYS A 3 -60.27 45.91 -12.41
CA LYS A 3 -59.31 45.49 -11.37
C LYS A 3 -59.48 44.03 -10.94
N LYS A 4 -60.72 43.52 -10.94
CA LYS A 4 -61.02 42.10 -10.65
C LYS A 4 -60.41 41.12 -11.67
N ARG A 5 -60.35 41.47 -12.96
CA ARG A 5 -59.72 40.64 -14.00
C ARG A 5 -58.20 40.66 -13.91
N LEU A 6 -57.62 41.78 -13.46
CA LEU A 6 -56.18 41.88 -13.20
C LEU A 6 -55.77 41.01 -12.00
N TYR A 7 -56.52 41.06 -10.89
CA TYR A 7 -56.25 40.21 -9.72
C TYR A 7 -56.46 38.72 -10.01
N LEU A 8 -57.48 38.37 -10.80
CA LEU A 8 -57.70 36.98 -11.21
C LEU A 8 -56.57 36.44 -12.11
N GLY A 9 -56.09 37.28 -13.05
CA GLY A 9 -54.93 36.94 -13.87
C GLY A 9 -53.65 36.80 -13.06
N LEU A 10 -53.43 37.67 -12.05
CA LEU A 10 -52.28 37.59 -11.17
C LEU A 10 -52.31 36.33 -10.29
N CYS A 11 -53.49 35.95 -9.77
CA CYS A 11 -53.65 34.72 -8.99
C CYS A 11 -53.42 33.45 -9.82
N ILE A 12 -53.87 33.41 -11.08
CA ILE A 12 -53.64 32.26 -11.97
C ILE A 12 -52.15 32.16 -12.33
N VAL A 13 -51.48 33.29 -12.56
CA VAL A 13 -50.03 33.33 -12.78
C VAL A 13 -49.27 32.92 -11.53
N LEU A 14 -49.71 33.31 -10.33
CA LEU A 14 -49.11 32.88 -9.07
C LEU A 14 -49.30 31.40 -8.82
N ILE A 15 -50.50 30.85 -9.10
CA ILE A 15 -50.79 29.42 -8.97
C ILE A 15 -49.97 28.61 -9.97
N MET A 16 -49.88 29.06 -11.23
CA MET A 16 -49.01 28.46 -12.24
C MET A 16 -47.53 28.59 -11.86
N LEU A 17 -47.09 29.73 -11.32
CA LEU A 17 -45.72 29.89 -10.84
C LEU A 17 -45.44 29.00 -9.64
N THR A 18 -46.37 28.80 -8.70
CA THR A 18 -46.21 27.86 -7.59
C THR A 18 -46.25 26.41 -8.07
N PHE A 19 -47.06 26.06 -9.08
CA PHE A 19 -47.14 24.71 -9.65
C PHE A 19 -45.94 24.37 -10.53
N VAL A 20 -45.38 25.39 -11.21
CA VAL A 20 -44.13 25.31 -11.96
C VAL A 20 -42.94 25.31 -11.00
N PHE A 21 -42.97 26.07 -9.89
CA PHE A 21 -41.94 26.02 -8.84
C PHE A 21 -41.92 24.67 -8.13
N THR A 22 -43.08 24.09 -7.79
CA THR A 22 -43.12 22.74 -7.18
C THR A 22 -42.67 21.65 -8.15
N ARG A 23 -42.84 21.83 -9.47
CA ARG A 23 -42.28 20.90 -10.48
C ARG A 23 -40.82 21.17 -10.84
N PHE A 24 -40.31 22.40 -10.71
CA PHE A 24 -38.91 22.74 -10.97
C PHE A 24 -38.00 22.55 -9.74
N TYR A 25 -38.55 22.48 -8.53
CA TYR A 25 -37.86 22.04 -7.31
C TYR A 25 -37.95 20.53 -7.05
N ALA A 26 -38.47 19.75 -8.00
CA ALA A 26 -38.26 18.32 -8.01
C ALA A 26 -36.82 18.02 -8.51
N GLY A 27 -35.82 18.43 -7.73
CA GLY A 27 -34.67 17.56 -7.56
C GLY A 27 -35.20 16.26 -6.95
N ASP A 28 -34.65 15.10 -7.35
CA ASP A 28 -35.14 13.80 -6.87
C ASP A 28 -35.44 13.89 -5.37
N SER A 29 -36.70 13.69 -4.98
CA SER A 29 -37.06 13.72 -3.57
C SER A 29 -36.24 12.64 -2.86
N ALA A 30 -35.83 12.88 -1.61
CA ALA A 30 -35.06 11.90 -0.84
C ALA A 30 -35.69 10.49 -0.90
N ALA A 31 -37.03 10.42 -0.86
CA ALA A 31 -37.79 9.18 -1.06
C ALA A 31 -37.56 8.50 -2.42
N GLY A 32 -37.48 9.26 -3.53
CA GLY A 32 -37.16 8.72 -4.85
C GLY A 32 -35.73 8.18 -4.92
N ILE A 33 -34.77 8.91 -4.36
CA ILE A 33 -33.36 8.47 -4.31
C ILE A 33 -33.20 7.17 -3.50
N LEU A 34 -33.89 7.08 -2.37
CA LEU A 34 -33.87 5.89 -1.52
C LEU A 34 -34.57 4.71 -2.21
N ALA A 35 -35.66 4.95 -2.95
CA ALA A 35 -36.32 3.91 -3.73
C ALA A 35 -35.42 3.37 -4.87
N ASP A 36 -34.65 4.24 -5.54
CA ASP A 36 -33.72 3.85 -6.60
C ASP A 36 -32.54 2.99 -6.11
N LEU A 37 -32.24 3.04 -4.80
CA LEU A 37 -31.22 2.18 -4.19
C LEU A 37 -31.76 0.77 -3.87
N CYS A 38 -33.08 0.55 -3.93
CA CYS A 38 -33.68 -0.76 -3.73
C CYS A 38 -33.67 -1.59 -5.03
N ASP A 39 -33.37 -2.88 -4.92
CA ASP A 39 -33.37 -3.80 -6.08
C ASP A 39 -34.80 -4.20 -6.52
N GLU A 40 -35.84 -3.82 -5.74
CA GLU A 40 -37.25 -4.08 -6.01
C GLU A 40 -38.09 -2.81 -5.88
N LYS A 41 -39.32 -2.85 -6.43
CA LYS A 41 -40.24 -1.73 -6.32
C LYS A 41 -40.72 -1.61 -4.87
N VAL A 42 -40.52 -0.43 -4.28
CA VAL A 42 -40.83 -0.17 -2.87
C VAL A 42 -41.66 1.10 -2.71
N THR A 43 -42.33 1.20 -1.57
CA THR A 43 -42.88 2.45 -1.05
C THR A 43 -41.96 2.99 0.05
N VAL A 44 -41.60 4.27 -0.02
CA VAL A 44 -40.72 4.94 0.94
C VAL A 44 -41.51 6.05 1.64
N GLU A 45 -41.66 5.93 2.95
CA GLU A 45 -42.43 6.86 3.79
C GLU A 45 -41.52 7.48 4.85
N GLU A 46 -41.56 8.80 5.03
CA GLU A 46 -40.75 9.49 6.06
C GLU A 46 -41.37 9.27 7.44
N ILE A 47 -40.54 8.83 8.40
CA ILE A 47 -40.94 8.57 9.79
C ILE A 47 -40.07 9.33 10.80
N THR A 48 -39.35 10.37 10.33
CA THR A 48 -38.33 11.09 11.10
C THR A 48 -38.90 11.63 12.42
N SER A 49 -40.01 12.37 12.38
CA SER A 49 -40.62 13.03 13.54
C SER A 49 -41.07 12.05 14.61
N GLU A 50 -41.41 10.83 14.22
CA GLU A 50 -41.94 9.80 15.10
C GLU A 50 -40.82 9.12 15.89
N VAL A 51 -39.62 9.00 15.32
CA VAL A 51 -38.60 8.06 15.82
C VAL A 51 -37.23 8.66 16.13
N ILE A 52 -36.90 9.86 15.64
CA ILE A 52 -35.55 10.41 15.78
C ILE A 52 -35.18 10.80 17.22
N HIS A 53 -36.17 11.08 18.07
CA HIS A 53 -35.98 11.63 19.40
C HIS A 53 -35.30 10.67 20.40
N GLY A 54 -34.52 11.24 21.32
CA GLY A 54 -33.89 10.51 22.42
C GLY A 54 -32.64 9.76 21.96
N TYR A 55 -32.67 8.43 22.00
CA TYR A 55 -31.47 7.60 21.81
C TYR A 55 -30.77 7.83 20.46
N ILE A 56 -31.53 7.95 19.37
CA ILE A 56 -30.96 8.12 18.02
C ILE A 56 -30.29 9.50 17.90
N GLU A 57 -31.00 10.57 18.27
CA GLU A 57 -30.46 11.94 18.25
C GLU A 57 -29.20 12.10 19.12
N GLU A 58 -29.18 11.49 20.31
CA GLU A 58 -28.05 11.58 21.24
C GLU A 58 -26.80 10.80 20.78
N ASN A 59 -26.98 9.64 20.14
CA ASN A 59 -25.87 8.71 19.84
C ASN A 59 -25.46 8.70 18.36
N PHE A 60 -26.37 9.11 17.47
CA PHE A 60 -26.16 9.13 16.02
C PHE A 60 -26.51 10.51 15.42
N PRO A 61 -25.86 11.59 15.87
CA PRO A 61 -26.19 12.97 15.47
C PRO A 61 -26.02 13.25 13.97
N ALA A 62 -25.40 12.33 13.22
CA ALA A 62 -25.33 12.42 11.76
C ALA A 62 -26.69 12.12 11.09
N VAL A 63 -27.59 11.37 11.71
CA VAL A 63 -28.90 11.02 11.13
C VAL A 63 -29.80 12.26 11.12
N GLN A 64 -30.22 12.69 9.93
CA GLN A 64 -31.07 13.86 9.73
C GLN A 64 -32.51 13.45 9.42
N GLN A 65 -32.71 12.43 8.60
CA GLN A 65 -34.02 11.93 8.20
C GLN A 65 -34.04 10.41 8.18
N ILE A 66 -35.19 9.85 8.53
CA ILE A 66 -35.42 8.41 8.64
C ILE A 66 -36.68 8.07 7.85
N TYR A 67 -36.56 7.04 7.02
CA TYR A 67 -37.62 6.56 6.15
C TYR A 67 -37.88 5.08 6.41
N GLN A 68 -39.15 4.71 6.43
CA GLN A 68 -39.58 3.32 6.40
C GLN A 68 -39.66 2.86 4.94
N ILE A 69 -39.10 1.67 4.66
CA ILE A 69 -39.18 1.04 3.33
C ILE A 69 -40.14 -0.13 3.40
N GLN A 70 -41.14 -0.13 2.52
CA GLN A 70 -42.20 -1.13 2.46
C GLN A 70 -42.27 -1.82 1.10
N ASP A 71 -42.60 -3.11 1.11
CA ASP A 71 -42.92 -3.87 -0.11
C ASP A 71 -44.33 -3.53 -0.66
N ASP A 72 -44.68 -4.08 -1.82
CA ASP A 72 -46.02 -3.92 -2.43
C ASP A 72 -47.18 -4.40 -1.52
N GLY A 73 -46.89 -5.24 -0.52
CA GLY A 73 -47.83 -5.73 0.48
C GLY A 73 -47.93 -4.86 1.74
N GLN A 74 -47.27 -3.69 1.76
CA GLN A 74 -47.16 -2.78 2.91
C GLN A 74 -46.41 -3.37 4.11
N ASN A 75 -45.63 -4.44 3.92
CA ASN A 75 -44.77 -4.95 4.99
C ASN A 75 -43.48 -4.14 5.04
N GLN A 76 -43.03 -3.79 6.25
CA GLN A 76 -41.74 -3.15 6.45
C GLN A 76 -40.61 -4.13 6.12
N ILE A 77 -39.76 -3.74 5.17
CA ILE A 77 -38.62 -4.56 4.71
C ILE A 77 -37.26 -3.93 5.04
N GLY A 78 -37.24 -2.67 5.49
CA GLY A 78 -35.99 -1.97 5.76
C GLY A 78 -36.20 -0.52 6.17
N HIS A 79 -35.10 0.22 6.20
CA HIS A 79 -35.11 1.65 6.47
C HIS A 79 -34.18 2.39 5.49
N GLY A 80 -34.56 3.62 5.16
CA GLY A 80 -33.73 4.57 4.44
C GLY A 80 -33.32 5.71 5.36
N PHE A 81 -32.12 6.24 5.18
CA PHE A 81 -31.59 7.32 6.02
C PHE A 81 -30.95 8.40 5.16
N ILE A 82 -31.17 9.65 5.54
CA ILE A 82 -30.33 10.77 5.11
C ILE A 82 -29.42 11.13 6.27
N VAL A 83 -28.12 10.98 6.07
CA VAL A 83 -27.10 11.29 7.07
C VAL A 83 -26.24 12.44 6.59
N LYS A 84 -25.83 13.30 7.52
CA LYS A 84 -24.97 14.45 7.27
C LYS A 84 -23.80 14.44 8.23
N THR A 85 -22.60 14.27 7.69
CA THR A 85 -21.35 14.26 8.44
C THR A 85 -20.47 15.44 8.04
N ALA A 86 -19.48 15.77 8.87
CA ALA A 86 -18.46 16.75 8.53
C ALA A 86 -17.24 16.04 7.94
N GLY A 87 -17.02 16.25 6.64
CA GLY A 87 -15.82 15.84 5.91
C GLY A 87 -14.65 16.80 6.11
N TYR A 88 -13.68 16.77 5.20
CA TYR A 88 -12.45 17.54 5.31
C TYR A 88 -12.68 19.04 5.09
N ASN A 89 -13.41 19.40 4.03
CA ASN A 89 -13.66 20.81 3.69
C ASN A 89 -15.03 21.31 4.19
N GLY A 90 -15.96 20.40 4.47
CA GLY A 90 -17.33 20.78 4.78
C GLY A 90 -18.26 19.58 4.95
N PRO A 91 -19.57 19.82 5.00
CA PRO A 91 -20.53 18.75 5.18
C PRO A 91 -20.57 17.79 3.98
N ILE A 92 -20.82 16.52 4.25
CA ILE A 92 -21.12 15.46 3.27
C ILE A 92 -22.51 14.91 3.63
N THR A 93 -23.41 14.89 2.66
CA THR A 93 -24.79 14.38 2.80
C THR A 93 -24.93 13.08 2.01
N ILE A 94 -25.41 12.03 2.65
CA ILE A 94 -25.41 10.67 2.12
C ILE A 94 -26.79 10.04 2.33
N ALA A 95 -27.34 9.42 1.29
CA ALA A 95 -28.47 8.52 1.37
C ALA A 95 -27.98 7.09 1.64
N VAL A 96 -28.57 6.40 2.60
CA VAL A 96 -28.21 5.02 3.00
C VAL A 96 -29.46 4.17 3.06
N VAL A 97 -29.43 2.98 2.44
CA VAL A 97 -30.54 2.02 2.48
C VAL A 97 -30.07 0.69 3.07
N VAL A 98 -30.88 0.15 3.98
CA VAL A 98 -30.64 -1.14 4.63
C VAL A 98 -31.85 -2.06 4.51
N ASP A 99 -31.59 -3.34 4.28
CA ASP A 99 -32.59 -4.40 4.20
C ASP A 99 -32.66 -5.15 5.54
N GLY A 100 -33.81 -5.04 6.22
CA GLY A 100 -34.06 -5.65 7.52
C GLY A 100 -34.35 -7.16 7.44
N ARG A 101 -34.66 -7.70 6.26
CA ARG A 101 -34.90 -9.15 6.05
C ARG A 101 -33.60 -9.92 5.98
N THR A 102 -32.61 -9.36 5.28
CA THR A 102 -31.27 -9.95 5.15
C THR A 102 -30.29 -9.45 6.22
N ASN A 103 -30.66 -8.36 6.92
CA ASN A 103 -29.80 -7.64 7.86
C ASN A 103 -28.47 -7.19 7.21
N GLN A 104 -28.60 -6.66 5.98
CA GLN A 104 -27.50 -6.21 5.14
C GLN A 104 -27.78 -4.82 4.55
N MET A 105 -26.71 -4.13 4.19
CA MET A 105 -26.79 -2.86 3.49
C MET A 105 -27.17 -3.07 2.02
N THR A 106 -28.18 -2.33 1.54
CA THR A 106 -28.56 -2.38 0.12
C THR A 106 -27.63 -1.49 -0.70
N GLY A 107 -27.29 -0.30 -0.19
CA GLY A 107 -26.36 0.62 -0.84
C GLY A 107 -26.38 2.03 -0.26
N ILE A 108 -25.50 2.87 -0.80
CA ILE A 108 -25.41 4.29 -0.43
C ILE A 108 -25.32 5.18 -1.68
N LYS A 109 -25.69 6.44 -1.55
CA LYS A 109 -25.46 7.49 -2.57
C LYS A 109 -25.05 8.79 -1.90
N VAL A 110 -23.94 9.38 -2.33
CA VAL A 110 -23.54 10.72 -1.90
C VAL A 110 -24.43 11.73 -2.64
N LEU A 111 -25.11 12.60 -1.89
CA LEU A 111 -26.07 13.57 -2.43
C LEU A 111 -25.44 14.94 -2.65
N ASP A 112 -24.63 15.38 -1.68
CA ASP A 112 -24.01 16.71 -1.66
C ASP A 112 -22.73 16.68 -0.83
N HIS A 113 -21.70 17.43 -1.24
CA HIS A 113 -20.45 17.61 -0.51
C HIS A 113 -19.67 18.83 -1.00
N VAL A 114 -18.76 19.35 -0.16
CA VAL A 114 -17.92 20.54 -0.46
C VAL A 114 -16.43 20.17 -0.53
N GLU A 115 -16.14 18.92 -0.91
CA GLU A 115 -14.79 18.37 -0.98
C GLU A 115 -13.98 18.90 -2.17
N THR A 116 -12.64 18.79 -2.11
CA THR A 116 -11.74 19.28 -3.17
C THR A 116 -12.01 18.57 -4.50
N PRO A 117 -12.02 19.26 -5.66
CA PRO A 117 -12.35 18.68 -6.96
C PRO A 117 -11.65 17.35 -7.29
N ASP A 118 -10.37 17.23 -6.95
CA ASP A 118 -9.55 16.04 -7.25
C ASP A 118 -9.99 14.78 -6.48
N TYR A 119 -10.75 14.91 -5.39
CA TYR A 119 -11.26 13.80 -4.57
C TYR A 119 -12.79 13.72 -4.52
N ALA A 120 -13.44 14.82 -4.89
CA ALA A 120 -14.87 15.01 -4.96
C ALA A 120 -15.55 13.99 -5.88
N GLU A 121 -14.95 13.74 -7.06
CA GLU A 121 -15.48 12.82 -8.05
C GLU A 121 -15.52 11.38 -7.51
N TYR A 122 -14.45 10.95 -6.84
CA TYR A 122 -14.30 9.59 -6.31
C TYR A 122 -15.29 9.22 -5.19
N LEU A 123 -15.74 10.18 -4.38
CA LEU A 123 -16.71 9.92 -3.30
C LEU A 123 -18.07 9.49 -3.83
N SER A 124 -18.43 9.96 -5.02
CA SER A 124 -19.73 9.69 -5.66
C SER A 124 -19.66 8.57 -6.69
N GLU A 125 -18.48 8.01 -6.95
CA GLU A 125 -18.28 6.94 -7.93
C GLU A 125 -18.67 5.56 -7.39
N ARG A 126 -19.19 4.72 -8.30
CA ARG A 126 -19.66 3.37 -7.99
C ARG A 126 -18.59 2.49 -7.34
N TRP A 127 -17.33 2.61 -7.75
CA TRP A 127 -16.26 1.79 -7.18
C TRP A 127 -16.09 2.00 -5.67
N PHE A 128 -16.46 3.17 -5.14
CA PHE A 128 -16.43 3.47 -3.72
C PHE A 128 -17.77 3.14 -3.05
N THR A 129 -18.89 3.60 -3.61
CA THR A 129 -20.23 3.39 -3.02
C THR A 129 -20.65 1.91 -3.01
N ASP A 130 -20.24 1.12 -4.01
CA ASP A 130 -20.57 -0.30 -4.10
C ASP A 130 -19.86 -1.15 -3.02
N ARG A 131 -18.80 -0.62 -2.39
CA ARG A 131 -18.10 -1.29 -1.28
C ARG A 131 -18.99 -1.47 -0.05
N PHE A 132 -20.05 -0.67 0.05
CA PHE A 132 -21.01 -0.72 1.13
C PHE A 132 -22.13 -1.74 0.88
N LYS A 133 -22.39 -2.15 -0.38
CA LYS A 133 -23.45 -3.10 -0.72
C LYS A 133 -23.16 -4.49 -0.13
N GLY A 134 -24.18 -5.09 0.50
CA GLY A 134 -24.11 -6.41 1.11
C GLY A 134 -23.38 -6.49 2.45
N LYS A 135 -22.87 -5.37 2.98
CA LYS A 135 -22.21 -5.35 4.30
C LYS A 135 -23.20 -5.69 5.41
N SER A 136 -22.76 -6.49 6.39
CA SER A 136 -23.60 -6.87 7.53
C SER A 136 -23.88 -5.68 8.44
N LEU A 137 -25.10 -5.60 8.98
CA LEU A 137 -25.50 -4.54 9.92
C LEU A 137 -25.26 -4.91 11.39
N LYS A 138 -24.62 -6.05 11.67
CA LYS A 138 -24.39 -6.54 13.04
C LYS A 138 -23.29 -5.78 13.78
N GLU A 139 -22.29 -5.34 13.03
CA GLU A 139 -21.11 -4.63 13.54
C GLU A 139 -20.93 -3.35 12.73
N TYR A 140 -20.11 -2.44 13.26
CA TYR A 140 -19.75 -1.24 12.52
C TYR A 140 -18.67 -1.53 11.48
N LEU A 141 -18.73 -0.74 10.41
CA LEU A 141 -17.75 -0.76 9.35
C LEU A 141 -16.47 -0.05 9.81
N ASN A 142 -15.32 -0.58 9.40
CA ASN A 142 -14.01 0.01 9.69
C ASN A 142 -13.45 0.65 8.42
N LEU A 143 -12.80 1.80 8.54
CA LEU A 143 -12.04 2.36 7.43
C LEU A 143 -10.62 1.79 7.45
N VAL A 144 -10.15 1.28 6.31
CA VAL A 144 -8.80 0.74 6.14
C VAL A 144 -8.08 1.39 4.98
N VAL A 145 -6.75 1.40 5.02
CA VAL A 145 -5.92 2.15 4.05
C VAL A 145 -5.77 1.44 2.71
N LEU A 146 -5.66 0.11 2.72
CA LEU A 146 -5.24 -0.66 1.54
C LEU A 146 -6.29 -1.68 1.10
N ASP A 147 -6.56 -2.67 1.93
CA ASP A 147 -7.42 -3.79 1.57
C ASP A 147 -8.29 -4.23 2.75
N PRO A 148 -9.52 -4.71 2.49
CA PRO A 148 -10.38 -5.20 3.56
C PRO A 148 -9.83 -6.55 4.06
N GLU A 149 -9.37 -6.58 5.31
CA GLU A 149 -8.98 -7.81 6.00
C GLU A 149 -10.20 -8.51 6.60
N LYS A 150 -11.21 -7.71 6.95
CA LYS A 150 -12.46 -8.16 7.54
C LYS A 150 -13.68 -7.80 6.68
N PRO A 151 -14.78 -8.56 6.78
CA PRO A 151 -16.01 -8.29 6.03
C PRO A 151 -16.58 -6.88 6.23
N GLU A 152 -16.33 -6.25 7.38
CA GLU A 152 -16.76 -4.90 7.75
C GLU A 152 -15.82 -3.79 7.27
N ASP A 153 -14.67 -4.14 6.70
CA ASP A 153 -13.69 -3.15 6.26
C ASP A 153 -14.12 -2.47 4.96
N ILE A 154 -13.92 -1.16 4.92
CA ILE A 154 -14.11 -0.27 3.78
C ILE A 154 -12.77 0.39 3.49
N VAL A 155 -12.23 0.13 2.31
CA VAL A 155 -10.99 0.79 1.88
C VAL A 155 -11.27 2.25 1.60
N GLN A 156 -10.44 3.13 2.14
CA GLN A 156 -10.51 4.56 1.91
C GLN A 156 -10.17 4.94 0.48
N ILE A 157 -10.60 6.15 0.09
CA ILE A 157 -10.09 6.82 -1.10
C ILE A 157 -8.70 7.37 -0.77
N THR A 158 -7.69 6.98 -1.54
CA THR A 158 -6.31 7.47 -1.39
C THR A 158 -6.26 9.00 -1.41
N GLY A 159 -5.67 9.61 -0.37
CA GLY A 159 -5.57 11.07 -0.25
C GLY A 159 -6.82 11.78 0.28
N ALA A 160 -7.89 11.03 0.59
CA ALA A 160 -9.14 11.54 1.15
C ALA A 160 -9.57 10.76 2.39
N THR A 161 -8.65 10.55 3.34
CA THR A 161 -8.88 9.79 4.58
C THR A 161 -9.99 10.37 5.43
N ILE A 162 -9.99 11.68 5.68
CA ILE A 162 -11.03 12.35 6.49
C ILE A 162 -12.41 12.22 5.83
N SER A 163 -12.49 12.48 4.52
CA SER A 163 -13.75 12.45 3.78
C SER A 163 -14.26 11.01 3.65
N SER A 164 -13.38 10.02 3.47
CA SER A 164 -13.71 8.59 3.50
C SER A 164 -14.23 8.16 4.88
N GLN A 165 -13.58 8.61 5.96
CA GLN A 165 -14.01 8.33 7.34
C GLN A 165 -15.36 8.99 7.64
N ALA A 166 -15.62 10.19 7.13
CA ALA A 166 -16.89 10.88 7.29
C ALA A 166 -18.03 10.11 6.61
N VAL A 167 -17.78 9.47 5.46
CA VAL A 167 -18.77 8.57 4.82
C VAL A 167 -19.01 7.33 5.69
N VAL A 168 -17.94 6.65 6.13
CA VAL A 168 -18.06 5.46 6.99
C VAL A 168 -18.82 5.78 8.30
N ASN A 169 -18.55 6.93 8.93
CA ASN A 169 -19.28 7.37 10.13
C ASN A 169 -20.77 7.62 9.85
N GLY A 170 -21.10 8.22 8.71
CA GLY A 170 -22.49 8.44 8.30
C GLY A 170 -23.22 7.09 8.15
N VAL A 171 -22.57 6.14 7.48
CA VAL A 171 -23.10 4.79 7.29
C VAL A 171 -23.25 4.04 8.62
N ASN A 172 -22.25 4.09 9.50
CA ASN A 172 -22.32 3.48 10.83
C ASN A 172 -23.42 4.11 11.69
N SER A 173 -23.68 5.41 11.55
CA SER A 173 -24.80 6.08 12.21
C SER A 173 -26.16 5.51 11.75
N ALA A 174 -26.31 5.24 10.46
CA ALA A 174 -27.49 4.58 9.91
C ALA A 174 -27.62 3.12 10.38
N ILE A 175 -26.51 2.37 10.46
CA ILE A 175 -26.49 1.00 11.02
C ILE A 175 -26.97 1.01 12.49
N GLY A 176 -26.46 1.94 13.30
CA GLY A 176 -26.83 2.09 14.70
C GLY A 176 -28.30 2.44 14.88
N ALA A 177 -28.80 3.42 14.11
CA ALA A 177 -30.20 3.80 14.12
C ALA A 177 -31.12 2.64 13.68
N HIS A 178 -30.76 1.93 12.61
CA HIS A 178 -31.52 0.77 12.13
C HIS A 178 -31.65 -0.32 13.20
N ASN A 179 -30.54 -0.70 13.84
CA ASN A 179 -30.56 -1.74 14.87
C ASN A 179 -31.46 -1.33 16.04
N PHE A 180 -31.40 -0.08 16.47
CA PHE A 180 -32.29 0.41 17.52
C PHE A 180 -33.77 0.36 17.10
N LEU A 181 -34.11 0.81 15.89
CA LEU A 181 -35.49 0.80 15.39
C LEU A 181 -36.03 -0.62 15.17
N ASN A 182 -35.19 -1.54 14.71
CA ASN A 182 -35.60 -2.89 14.33
C ASN A 182 -35.79 -3.81 15.54
N ASN A 183 -34.92 -3.74 16.55
CA ASN A 183 -34.95 -4.67 17.68
C ASN A 183 -34.56 -4.06 19.03
N GLY A 184 -34.37 -2.74 19.12
CA GLY A 184 -33.98 -2.04 20.34
C GLY A 184 -32.51 -2.19 20.74
N LEU A 185 -31.66 -2.79 19.89
CA LEU A 185 -30.24 -2.95 20.16
C LEU A 185 -29.55 -1.58 20.22
N ARG A 186 -28.85 -1.34 21.34
CA ARG A 186 -28.08 -0.12 21.58
C ARG A 186 -26.62 -0.34 21.18
N MET A 187 -26.18 0.31 20.12
CA MET A 187 -24.79 0.29 19.66
C MET A 187 -24.02 1.55 20.10
N ALA A 188 -22.68 1.49 20.11
CA ALA A 188 -21.84 2.61 20.54
C ALA A 188 -22.10 3.88 19.71
N ALA A 189 -22.04 5.06 20.35
CA ALA A 189 -22.28 6.33 19.67
C ALA A 189 -21.29 6.57 18.52
N VAL A 190 -21.76 7.18 17.43
CA VAL A 190 -20.94 7.49 16.26
C VAL A 190 -20.93 9.01 16.05
N PRO A 191 -19.76 9.67 16.08
CA PRO A 191 -19.69 11.11 15.96
C PRO A 191 -19.96 11.56 14.51
N ALA A 192 -20.73 12.64 14.37
CA ALA A 192 -20.97 13.28 13.07
C ALA A 192 -19.74 14.03 12.52
N VAL A 193 -18.75 14.30 13.36
CA VAL A 193 -17.51 15.00 13.01
C VAL A 193 -16.33 14.05 13.20
N VAL A 194 -15.47 13.95 12.18
CA VAL A 194 -14.23 13.19 12.28
C VAL A 194 -13.22 13.96 13.15
N ASP A 195 -12.65 13.32 14.15
CA ASP A 195 -11.71 13.96 15.07
C ASP A 195 -10.44 14.43 14.33
N LYS A 196 -10.01 15.67 14.56
CA LYS A 196 -8.89 16.33 13.88
C LYS A 196 -7.52 15.70 14.16
N LEU A 197 -7.45 14.67 15.00
CA LEU A 197 -6.28 13.82 15.18
C LEU A 197 -5.83 13.14 13.88
N ILE A 198 -6.73 12.88 12.92
CA ILE A 198 -6.37 12.32 11.60
C ILE A 198 -5.69 13.38 10.71
N ALA A 199 -6.01 14.68 10.85
CA ALA A 199 -5.31 15.77 10.15
C ALA A 199 -3.90 16.04 10.73
N ARG A 200 -3.66 15.67 11.99
CA ARG A 200 -2.30 15.58 12.54
C ARG A 200 -1.54 14.46 11.88
N ASP A 201 -2.18 13.34 11.55
CA ASP A 201 -1.53 12.21 10.87
C ASP A 201 -1.03 12.61 9.48
N GLU A 202 -1.81 13.32 8.66
CA GLU A 202 -1.40 13.74 7.31
C GLU A 202 -0.18 14.69 7.28
N ASN A 203 -0.02 15.56 8.29
CA ASN A 203 1.13 16.48 8.41
C ASN A 203 2.13 16.03 9.47
N SER A 204 2.17 14.74 9.82
CA SER A 204 3.20 14.18 10.68
C SER A 204 3.72 12.84 10.20
N PHE A 205 4.88 12.50 10.74
CA PHE A 205 5.53 11.20 10.61
C PHE A 205 6.08 10.81 11.99
N THR A 206 6.40 9.54 12.16
CA THR A 206 7.02 9.03 13.39
C THR A 206 8.50 8.73 13.19
N VAL A 207 9.26 8.82 14.28
CA VAL A 207 10.62 8.31 14.35
C VAL A 207 10.67 7.25 15.43
N HIS A 208 11.18 6.07 15.08
CA HIS A 208 11.37 4.92 15.97
C HIS A 208 12.87 4.64 16.12
N TRP A 209 13.29 4.05 17.24
CA TRP A 209 14.70 3.72 17.50
C TRP A 209 14.90 2.32 18.09
N GLY A 210 14.10 1.36 17.62
CA GLY A 210 14.23 -0.06 18.02
C GLY A 210 13.48 -0.46 19.30
N THR A 211 12.71 0.46 19.89
CA THR A 211 11.77 0.20 21.00
C THR A 211 10.33 0.41 20.55
N GLU A 212 9.33 0.04 21.37
CA GLU A 212 7.92 0.41 21.12
C GLU A 212 7.68 1.93 21.23
N GLU A 213 8.61 2.67 21.81
CA GLU A 213 8.57 4.13 21.88
C GLU A 213 8.85 4.79 20.52
N PHE A 214 8.19 5.92 20.28
CA PHE A 214 8.37 6.74 19.10
C PHE A 214 8.15 8.22 19.41
N ILE A 215 8.74 9.07 18.59
CA ILE A 215 8.46 10.51 18.58
C ILE A 215 7.70 10.84 17.31
N ARG A 216 6.61 11.61 17.46
CA ARG A 216 5.86 12.14 16.33
C ARG A 216 6.33 13.57 16.05
N PHE A 217 6.61 13.85 14.78
CA PHE A 217 6.96 15.20 14.32
C PHE A 217 5.91 15.72 13.36
N THR A 218 5.42 16.92 13.64
CA THR A 218 4.54 17.66 12.72
C THR A 218 5.34 18.63 11.84
N VAL A 219 4.82 18.97 10.66
CA VAL A 219 5.42 20.00 9.79
C VAL A 219 5.55 21.35 10.52
N ASP A 220 4.59 21.72 11.36
CA ASP A 220 4.63 22.96 12.14
C ASP A 220 5.72 22.95 13.22
N GLU A 221 6.06 21.79 13.77
CA GLU A 221 7.22 21.64 14.64
C GLU A 221 8.51 21.72 13.86
N LEU A 222 8.61 21.06 12.69
CA LEU A 222 9.78 21.12 11.83
C LEU A 222 10.15 22.56 11.42
N LYS A 223 9.15 23.42 11.18
CA LYS A 223 9.36 24.84 10.86
C LYS A 223 10.04 25.64 11.98
N LYS A 224 10.11 25.10 13.20
CA LYS A 224 10.81 25.72 14.35
C LYS A 224 12.31 25.38 14.39
N TYR A 225 12.79 24.50 13.52
CA TYR A 225 14.19 24.11 13.42
C TYR A 225 14.93 25.00 12.39
N PRO A 226 16.25 25.18 12.53
CA PRO A 226 17.06 25.78 11.48
C PRO A 226 16.83 25.07 10.15
N THR A 227 16.49 25.84 9.13
CA THR A 227 16.13 25.31 7.80
C THR A 227 17.30 25.54 6.85
N VAL A 228 17.68 24.50 6.11
CA VAL A 228 18.60 24.61 4.98
C VAL A 228 17.82 24.80 3.69
N LYS A 229 18.46 25.45 2.72
CA LYS A 229 17.93 25.62 1.36
C LYS A 229 19.00 25.18 0.37
N VAL A 230 18.79 24.05 -0.27
CA VAL A 230 19.79 23.37 -1.10
C VAL A 230 19.27 23.20 -2.51
N SER A 231 20.04 23.67 -3.50
CA SER A 231 19.82 23.35 -4.90
C SER A 231 20.58 22.07 -5.23
N THR A 232 19.89 21.07 -5.77
CA THR A 232 20.42 19.73 -6.03
C THR A 232 19.73 19.12 -7.25
N VAL A 233 20.36 18.13 -7.87
CA VAL A 233 19.80 17.44 -9.04
C VAL A 233 19.17 16.12 -8.61
N LEU A 234 17.91 15.92 -8.95
CA LEU A 234 17.24 14.63 -8.84
C LEU A 234 17.58 13.79 -10.07
N ILE A 235 18.39 12.76 -9.87
CA ILE A 235 18.68 11.76 -10.91
C ILE A 235 17.64 10.64 -10.79
N LYS A 236 16.73 10.56 -11.77
CA LYS A 236 15.72 9.49 -11.84
C LYS A 236 16.37 8.20 -12.36
N THR A 237 15.76 7.06 -12.05
CA THR A 237 16.21 5.74 -12.55
C THR A 237 16.16 5.63 -14.07
N THR A 238 15.41 6.51 -14.74
CA THR A 238 15.37 6.65 -16.20
C THR A 238 16.59 7.39 -16.78
N GLY A 239 17.50 7.89 -15.94
CA GLY A 239 18.64 8.71 -16.34
C GLY A 239 18.29 10.18 -16.64
N THR A 240 17.05 10.59 -16.36
CA THR A 240 16.64 11.99 -16.50
C THR A 240 16.99 12.76 -15.23
N GLU A 241 17.46 13.98 -15.43
CA GLU A 241 17.87 14.90 -14.38
C GLU A 241 16.83 16.02 -14.23
N GLU A 242 16.54 16.39 -12.99
CA GLU A 242 15.61 17.47 -12.66
C GLU A 242 16.22 18.34 -11.56
N ASP A 243 16.37 19.63 -11.82
CA ASP A 243 16.83 20.59 -10.81
C ASP A 243 15.75 20.75 -9.72
N ILE A 244 16.16 20.55 -8.48
CA ILE A 244 15.31 20.66 -7.30
C ILE A 244 15.92 21.61 -6.29
N MET A 245 15.11 22.51 -5.76
CA MET A 245 15.44 23.33 -4.60
C MET A 245 14.68 22.80 -3.38
N ALA A 246 15.39 22.09 -2.50
CA ALA A 246 14.84 21.53 -1.27
C ALA A 246 14.99 22.52 -0.11
N GLU A 247 13.92 22.69 0.67
CA GLU A 247 13.90 23.57 1.85
C GLU A 247 13.25 22.83 3.03
N GLY A 248 14.03 22.63 4.09
CA GLY A 248 13.64 21.94 5.33
C GLY A 248 14.80 21.83 6.32
N PRO A 249 14.57 21.35 7.56
CA PRO A 249 15.64 21.08 8.51
C PRO A 249 16.42 19.81 8.16
N LEU A 250 17.63 19.69 8.70
CA LEU A 250 18.40 18.45 8.65
C LEU A 250 17.81 17.44 9.65
N LEU A 251 17.70 16.17 9.24
CA LEU A 251 17.25 15.10 10.13
C LEU A 251 18.12 15.01 11.38
N ASN A 252 19.45 15.11 11.24
CA ASN A 252 20.38 15.07 12.36
C ASN A 252 20.07 16.15 13.41
N ASP A 253 19.86 17.40 13.00
CA ASP A 253 19.55 18.50 13.92
C ASP A 253 18.18 18.31 14.61
N VAL A 254 17.23 17.68 13.90
CA VAL A 254 15.91 17.36 14.46
C VAL A 254 16.03 16.29 15.56
N LEU A 255 16.84 15.26 15.33
CA LEU A 255 17.10 14.18 16.29
C LEU A 255 17.93 14.67 17.49
N GLU A 256 18.96 15.48 17.26
CA GLU A 256 19.83 16.00 18.33
C GLU A 256 19.05 16.81 19.37
N ARG A 257 18.03 17.59 18.97
CA ARG A 257 17.17 18.30 19.93
C ARG A 257 16.34 17.39 20.82
N GLN A 258 16.10 16.15 20.39
CA GLN A 258 15.43 15.13 21.19
C GLN A 258 16.42 14.27 21.99
N GLY A 259 17.73 14.59 21.95
CA GLY A 259 18.77 13.81 22.61
C GLY A 259 19.14 12.51 21.88
N ILE A 260 18.79 12.39 20.59
CA ILE A 260 19.10 11.24 19.76
C ILE A 260 20.26 11.60 18.83
N HIS A 261 21.36 10.84 18.91
CA HIS A 261 22.53 11.05 18.06
C HIS A 261 22.52 10.07 16.89
N LEU A 262 22.32 10.57 15.66
CA LEU A 262 22.23 9.72 14.46
C LEU A 262 23.48 8.86 14.25
N GLY A 263 24.65 9.34 14.69
CA GLY A 263 25.92 8.62 14.60
C GLY A 263 25.99 7.31 15.38
N ASP A 264 25.11 7.10 16.37
CA ASP A 264 25.05 5.89 17.19
C ASP A 264 24.36 4.72 16.49
N TYR A 265 23.74 4.96 15.33
CA TYR A 265 22.96 3.99 14.57
C TYR A 265 23.73 3.51 13.32
N GLN A 266 23.48 2.26 12.91
CA GLN A 266 24.06 1.63 11.72
C GLN A 266 23.32 1.98 10.43
N GLY A 267 22.15 2.60 10.53
CA GLY A 267 21.42 3.13 9.38
C GLY A 267 20.02 3.61 9.75
N ILE A 268 19.31 4.13 8.75
CA ILE A 268 17.91 4.53 8.89
C ILE A 268 17.05 3.92 7.78
N GLY A 269 15.88 3.44 8.15
CA GLY A 269 14.82 3.07 7.22
C GLY A 269 13.87 4.24 7.05
N VAL A 270 13.55 4.62 5.82
CA VAL A 270 12.53 5.65 5.55
C VAL A 270 11.40 5.02 4.76
N THR A 271 10.20 5.12 5.31
CA THR A 271 8.98 4.59 4.70
C THR A 271 8.08 5.74 4.28
N GLY A 272 7.59 5.69 3.05
CA GLY A 272 6.52 6.53 2.56
C GLY A 272 5.15 5.88 2.79
N ARG A 273 4.09 6.68 2.87
CA ARG A 273 2.71 6.18 3.01
C ARG A 273 2.22 5.29 1.87
N ASP A 274 2.88 5.35 0.71
CA ASP A 274 2.62 4.44 -0.41
C ASP A 274 3.32 3.07 -0.25
N GLY A 275 4.00 2.85 0.88
CA GLY A 275 4.77 1.64 1.14
C GLY A 275 6.10 1.62 0.40
N TYR A 276 6.59 2.76 -0.11
CA TYR A 276 7.98 2.83 -0.56
C TYR A 276 8.91 2.82 0.64
N TYR A 277 9.84 1.87 0.67
CA TYR A 277 10.87 1.78 1.70
C TYR A 277 12.27 1.94 1.08
N VAL A 278 13.14 2.63 1.81
CA VAL A 278 14.58 2.65 1.52
C VAL A 278 15.39 2.59 2.81
N LEU A 279 16.43 1.75 2.81
CA LEU A 279 17.45 1.72 3.86
C LEU A 279 18.62 2.60 3.44
N MET A 280 18.96 3.58 4.27
CA MET A 280 20.16 4.39 4.17
C MET A 280 21.18 3.90 5.21
N PRO A 281 22.24 3.19 4.81
CA PRO A 281 23.22 2.65 5.74
C PRO A 281 24.14 3.76 6.27
N LYS A 282 24.84 3.47 7.37
CA LYS A 282 25.75 4.41 8.03
C LYS A 282 26.77 5.03 7.07
N GLU A 283 27.33 4.26 6.14
CA GLU A 283 28.32 4.77 5.18
C GLU A 283 27.77 5.87 4.27
N LEU A 284 26.46 5.86 4.00
CA LEU A 284 25.77 6.91 3.26
C LEU A 284 25.52 8.12 4.19
N LEU A 285 24.99 7.87 5.39
CA LEU A 285 24.65 8.91 6.37
C LEU A 285 25.87 9.70 6.85
N ASP A 286 27.03 9.05 6.96
CA ASP A 286 28.30 9.69 7.35
C ASP A 286 28.81 10.64 6.25
N LYS A 287 28.35 10.50 5.00
CA LYS A 287 28.79 11.28 3.82
C LYS A 287 27.76 12.28 3.31
N ARG A 288 26.48 12.09 3.66
CA ARG A 288 25.35 12.80 3.08
C ARG A 288 24.48 13.42 4.14
N GLN A 289 24.00 14.63 3.84
CA GLN A 289 22.97 15.27 4.63
C GLN A 289 21.60 14.75 4.23
N VAL A 290 20.74 14.50 5.21
CA VAL A 290 19.35 14.10 5.00
C VAL A 290 18.46 15.28 5.35
N ILE A 291 17.76 15.83 4.36
CA ILE A 291 16.89 17.00 4.51
C ILE A 291 15.44 16.52 4.61
N LEU A 292 14.72 16.98 5.64
CA LEU A 292 13.27 16.77 5.78
C LEU A 292 12.53 17.93 5.09
N ALA A 293 12.47 17.90 3.76
CA ALA A 293 11.94 19.01 2.98
C ALA A 293 10.42 19.12 3.10
N TYR A 294 9.94 20.22 3.70
CA TYR A 294 8.52 20.61 3.69
C TYR A 294 8.20 21.60 2.55
N ARG A 295 9.24 22.08 1.84
CA ARG A 295 9.13 22.87 0.60
C ARG A 295 10.08 22.36 -0.48
N VAL A 296 9.59 22.33 -1.70
CA VAL A 296 10.34 21.95 -2.91
C VAL A 296 10.05 22.99 -3.99
N ASN A 297 11.09 23.48 -4.67
CA ASN A 297 10.98 24.48 -5.73
C ASN A 297 10.21 25.75 -5.29
N ASN A 298 10.47 26.19 -4.05
CA ASN A 298 9.82 27.31 -3.37
C ASN A 298 8.31 27.13 -3.12
N GLN A 299 7.75 25.94 -3.33
CA GLN A 299 6.36 25.61 -3.05
C GLN A 299 6.29 24.66 -1.85
N ASP A 300 5.23 24.78 -1.04
CA ASP A 300 4.95 23.77 -0.03
C ASP A 300 4.71 22.41 -0.70
N ILE A 301 5.07 21.34 -0.01
CA ILE A 301 4.79 19.98 -0.47
C ILE A 301 3.27 19.86 -0.73
N ILE A 302 2.92 19.40 -1.93
CA ILE A 302 1.53 19.15 -2.35
C ILE A 302 0.86 18.16 -1.41
N LYS A 303 -0.47 18.21 -1.28
CA LYS A 303 -1.22 17.46 -0.27
C LYS A 303 -0.89 15.97 -0.31
N GLU A 304 -0.79 15.43 -1.52
CA GLU A 304 -0.53 14.02 -1.80
C GLU A 304 0.81 13.61 -1.20
N ASP A 305 1.82 14.49 -1.21
CA ASP A 305 3.21 14.20 -0.83
C ASP A 305 3.55 14.52 0.63
N LYS A 306 2.59 15.05 1.38
CA LYS A 306 2.75 15.39 2.79
C LYS A 306 3.11 14.15 3.63
N PRO A 307 3.84 14.31 4.74
CA PRO A 307 4.16 15.57 5.43
C PRO A 307 5.43 16.24 4.91
N VAL A 308 6.43 15.46 4.52
CA VAL A 308 7.72 15.91 4.01
C VAL A 308 8.21 14.97 2.92
N ARG A 309 9.16 15.47 2.13
CA ARG A 309 10.00 14.67 1.24
C ARG A 309 11.39 14.58 1.85
N VAL A 310 11.90 13.36 2.04
CA VAL A 310 13.33 13.17 2.29
C VAL A 310 14.09 13.55 1.02
N VAL A 311 15.11 14.38 1.17
CA VAL A 311 16.03 14.77 0.09
C VAL A 311 17.44 14.47 0.54
N VAL A 312 18.17 13.71 -0.27
CA VAL A 312 19.57 13.33 -0.04
C VAL A 312 20.38 13.88 -1.22
N PRO A 313 20.94 15.10 -1.11
CA PRO A 313 21.71 15.71 -2.18
C PRO A 313 22.84 14.79 -2.68
N ASP A 314 23.16 14.91 -3.97
CA ASP A 314 24.21 14.14 -4.67
C ASP A 314 23.97 12.61 -4.74
N GLU A 315 22.77 12.14 -4.38
CA GLU A 315 22.38 10.74 -4.44
C GLU A 315 21.22 10.50 -5.40
N MET A 316 21.09 9.26 -5.87
CA MET A 316 19.99 8.86 -6.74
C MET A 316 18.63 9.08 -6.09
N GLY A 317 17.61 9.38 -6.91
CA GLY A 317 16.25 9.65 -6.46
C GLY A 317 15.57 8.53 -5.68
N VAL A 318 16.15 7.33 -5.65
CA VAL A 318 15.69 6.20 -4.84
C VAL A 318 15.75 6.50 -3.33
N TYR A 319 16.67 7.36 -2.89
CA TYR A 319 16.74 7.77 -1.48
C TYR A 319 15.78 8.92 -1.13
N TRP A 320 15.10 9.50 -2.12
CA TRP A 320 14.33 10.73 -1.97
C TRP A 320 12.85 10.45 -1.73
N VAL A 321 12.57 9.81 -0.59
CA VAL A 321 11.24 9.31 -0.22
C VAL A 321 10.22 10.44 -0.06
N ARG A 322 9.06 10.30 -0.72
CA ARG A 322 7.92 11.20 -0.59
C ARG A 322 6.95 10.66 0.46
N MET A 323 6.02 11.48 0.94
CA MET A 323 4.94 11.02 1.82
C MET A 323 5.43 10.32 3.08
N VAL A 324 6.54 10.79 3.68
CA VAL A 324 7.20 10.07 4.78
C VAL A 324 6.21 9.74 5.89
N SER A 325 6.03 8.46 6.20
CA SER A 325 5.17 7.96 7.28
C SER A 325 5.97 7.73 8.55
N ASN A 326 7.13 7.09 8.42
CA ASN A 326 8.01 6.74 9.53
C ASN A 326 9.48 6.71 9.10
N ILE A 327 10.35 6.99 10.07
CA ILE A 327 11.79 6.82 9.99
C ILE A 327 12.22 5.90 11.13
N ASP A 328 12.83 4.78 10.80
CA ASP A 328 13.30 3.79 11.77
C ASP A 328 14.82 3.90 11.91
N LEU A 329 15.32 4.10 13.12
CA LEU A 329 16.75 4.14 13.42
C LEU A 329 17.21 2.73 13.84
N TYR A 330 18.16 2.17 13.10
CA TYR A 330 18.65 0.81 13.31
C TYR A 330 19.94 0.84 14.14
N ALA A 331 19.87 0.38 15.40
CA ALA A 331 21.05 0.27 16.26
C ALA A 331 22.02 -0.82 15.76
N ASP A 332 21.49 -1.82 15.08
CA ASP A 332 22.24 -2.85 14.37
C ASP A 332 21.52 -3.17 13.05
N ILE A 333 22.29 -3.53 12.02
CA ILE A 333 21.76 -4.03 10.75
C ILE A 333 22.26 -5.47 10.65
N PRO A 334 21.35 -6.48 10.65
CA PRO A 334 21.75 -7.87 10.56
C PRO A 334 22.69 -8.10 9.39
N SER A 335 23.91 -8.54 9.69
CA SER A 335 24.91 -8.83 8.67
C SER A 335 24.42 -9.95 7.74
N LYS A 336 24.67 -9.79 6.44
CA LYS A 336 24.43 -10.86 5.47
C LYS A 336 25.58 -11.87 5.51
N ASP A 337 25.26 -13.11 5.82
CA ASP A 337 26.16 -14.25 5.75
C ASP A 337 25.42 -15.37 5.03
N ILE A 338 25.46 -15.33 3.70
CA ILE A 338 24.71 -16.26 2.87
C ILE A 338 25.30 -17.67 3.03
N LYS A 339 24.47 -18.59 3.54
CA LYS A 339 24.77 -20.00 3.76
C LYS A 339 24.14 -20.91 2.71
N SER A 340 23.04 -20.47 2.11
CA SER A 340 22.31 -21.28 1.13
C SER A 340 21.94 -20.46 -0.10
N VAL A 341 22.19 -21.02 -1.28
CA VAL A 341 21.88 -20.41 -2.58
C VAL A 341 20.96 -21.35 -3.36
N LYS A 342 19.80 -20.85 -3.74
CA LYS A 342 18.73 -21.60 -4.41
C LYS A 342 18.59 -21.16 -5.86
N ILE A 343 18.21 -22.08 -6.74
CA ILE A 343 17.90 -21.78 -8.14
C ILE A 343 16.41 -21.48 -8.25
N PHE A 344 16.05 -20.32 -8.78
CA PHE A 344 14.66 -19.85 -8.79
C PHE A 344 13.68 -20.83 -9.45
N ASP A 345 13.96 -21.27 -10.67
CA ASP A 345 13.02 -22.10 -11.44
C ASP A 345 12.61 -23.38 -10.71
N PRO A 346 13.52 -24.28 -10.28
CA PRO A 346 13.14 -25.48 -9.54
C PRO A 346 12.51 -25.19 -8.16
N LEU A 347 12.88 -24.08 -7.51
CA LEU A 347 12.36 -23.70 -6.19
C LEU A 347 10.85 -23.41 -6.22
N VAL A 348 10.35 -22.89 -7.35
CA VAL A 348 8.96 -22.39 -7.49
C VAL A 348 8.05 -23.28 -8.33
N ARG A 349 8.50 -24.44 -8.83
CA ARG A 349 7.70 -25.31 -9.72
C ARG A 349 6.38 -25.79 -9.12
N ASP A 350 6.33 -25.92 -7.80
CA ASP A 350 5.16 -26.33 -7.02
C ASP A 350 4.31 -25.14 -6.55
N ILE A 351 4.71 -23.90 -6.87
CA ILE A 351 3.94 -22.70 -6.56
C ILE A 351 3.10 -22.32 -7.77
N GLU A 352 1.78 -22.39 -7.64
CA GLU A 352 0.85 -21.90 -8.66
C GLU A 352 1.07 -20.39 -8.89
N PRO A 353 1.42 -19.96 -10.13
CA PRO A 353 1.63 -18.55 -10.42
C PRO A 353 0.34 -17.73 -10.32
N TYR A 354 0.45 -16.53 -9.73
CA TYR A 354 -0.61 -15.53 -9.81
C TYR A 354 -0.50 -14.77 -11.13
N MET A 355 -1.62 -14.60 -11.84
CA MET A 355 -1.66 -13.81 -13.07
C MET A 355 -1.88 -12.34 -12.71
N TYR A 356 -0.79 -11.59 -12.64
CA TYR A 356 -0.80 -10.19 -12.24
C TYR A 356 -1.04 -9.28 -13.44
N GLU A 357 -2.01 -8.37 -13.33
CA GLU A 357 -2.25 -7.35 -14.35
C GLU A 357 -1.40 -6.10 -14.11
N TYR A 358 -0.44 -5.86 -15.01
CA TYR A 358 0.48 -4.73 -14.94
C TYR A 358 0.44 -3.97 -16.27
N TYR A 359 -0.09 -2.74 -16.25
CA TYR A 359 -0.23 -1.87 -17.43
C TYR A 359 -0.83 -2.57 -18.66
N GLY A 360 -1.90 -3.35 -18.45
CA GLY A 360 -2.63 -4.07 -19.50
C GLY A 360 -2.00 -5.39 -19.96
N SER A 361 -0.83 -5.77 -19.41
CA SER A 361 -0.25 -7.10 -19.58
C SER A 361 -0.65 -8.00 -18.40
N LYS A 362 -1.02 -9.26 -18.66
CA LYS A 362 -1.23 -10.27 -17.62
C LYS A 362 -0.03 -11.20 -17.59
N ASP A 363 0.82 -11.01 -16.59
CA ASP A 363 2.08 -11.73 -16.46
C ASP A 363 2.07 -12.70 -15.27
N LYS A 364 2.80 -13.80 -15.41
CA LYS A 364 3.00 -14.75 -14.32
C LYS A 364 3.83 -14.12 -13.23
N ALA A 365 3.38 -14.24 -11.99
CA ALA A 365 4.07 -13.75 -10.81
C ALA A 365 4.04 -14.79 -9.67
N ILE A 366 5.13 -14.90 -8.93
CA ILE A 366 5.27 -15.81 -7.79
C ILE A 366 5.29 -14.98 -6.51
N GLU A 367 4.43 -15.32 -5.55
CA GLU A 367 4.38 -14.63 -4.26
C GLU A 367 5.62 -14.95 -3.41
N ILE A 368 6.31 -13.91 -2.95
CA ILE A 368 7.55 -14.03 -2.15
C ILE A 368 7.29 -14.75 -0.83
N GLY A 369 6.14 -14.51 -0.17
CA GLY A 369 5.76 -15.23 1.05
C GLY A 369 5.80 -16.75 0.91
N LYS A 370 5.37 -17.28 -0.24
CA LYS A 370 5.41 -18.73 -0.53
C LYS A 370 6.83 -19.26 -0.74
N ILE A 371 7.73 -18.42 -1.27
CA ILE A 371 9.15 -18.77 -1.41
C ILE A 371 9.83 -18.74 -0.04
N LEU A 372 9.63 -17.68 0.74
CA LEU A 372 10.22 -17.53 2.08
C LEU A 372 9.78 -18.63 3.04
N ALA A 373 8.56 -19.15 2.90
CA ALA A 373 8.08 -20.29 3.67
C ALA A 373 8.86 -21.60 3.43
N LYS A 374 9.67 -21.67 2.36
CA LYS A 374 10.55 -22.80 2.07
C LYS A 374 11.93 -22.66 2.72
N PHE A 375 12.25 -21.52 3.32
CA PHE A 375 13.54 -21.30 3.96
C PHE A 375 13.48 -21.79 5.40
N GLU A 376 14.59 -22.36 5.89
CA GLU A 376 14.65 -22.90 7.25
C GLU A 376 14.46 -21.79 8.30
N HIS A 377 15.08 -20.63 8.05
CA HIS A 377 14.95 -19.47 8.91
C HIS A 377 14.91 -18.18 8.09
N VAL A 378 14.01 -17.27 8.47
CA VAL A 378 13.94 -15.92 7.90
C VAL A 378 13.88 -14.93 9.06
N ASN A 379 14.98 -14.19 9.24
CA ASN A 379 15.04 -13.13 10.26
C ASN A 379 14.00 -12.03 9.94
N PRO A 380 12.97 -11.83 10.79
CA PRO A 380 11.94 -10.80 10.54
C PRO A 380 12.50 -9.38 10.59
N GLU A 381 13.58 -9.15 11.34
CA GLU A 381 14.29 -7.87 11.45
C GLU A 381 15.34 -7.70 10.33
N GLY A 382 15.49 -8.71 9.48
CA GLY A 382 16.40 -8.69 8.35
C GLY A 382 15.85 -7.93 7.13
N PHE A 383 16.70 -7.82 6.12
CA PHE A 383 16.35 -7.20 4.85
C PHE A 383 16.19 -8.23 3.73
N PHE A 384 15.18 -8.01 2.90
CA PHE A 384 15.05 -8.62 1.58
C PHE A 384 15.77 -7.73 0.57
N THR A 385 16.93 -8.18 0.09
CA THR A 385 17.73 -7.43 -0.88
C THR A 385 17.50 -7.99 -2.27
N MET A 386 17.26 -7.11 -3.23
CA MET A 386 17.12 -7.43 -4.64
C MET A 386 18.26 -6.80 -5.40
N VAL A 387 18.88 -7.55 -6.31
CA VAL A 387 20.00 -7.06 -7.14
C VAL A 387 19.70 -7.31 -8.61
N SER A 388 19.74 -6.25 -9.41
CA SER A 388 19.58 -6.28 -10.86
C SER A 388 20.89 -6.65 -11.57
N SER A 389 20.77 -7.19 -12.78
CA SER A 389 21.92 -7.45 -13.66
C SER A 389 22.67 -6.19 -14.10
N ASP A 390 22.11 -4.99 -13.93
CA ASP A 390 22.79 -3.70 -14.16
C ASP A 390 23.56 -3.18 -12.93
N GLY A 391 23.51 -3.89 -11.81
CA GLY A 391 24.18 -3.51 -10.56
C GLY A 391 23.32 -2.73 -9.57
N LEU A 392 22.08 -2.37 -9.92
CA LEU A 392 21.14 -1.76 -8.96
C LEU A 392 20.84 -2.74 -7.82
N ALA A 393 21.09 -2.33 -6.59
CA ALA A 393 20.69 -3.05 -5.38
C ALA A 393 19.63 -2.24 -4.61
N LYS A 394 18.59 -2.92 -4.13
CA LYS A 394 17.54 -2.32 -3.31
C LYS A 394 17.19 -3.23 -2.13
N ASN A 395 16.99 -2.65 -0.96
CA ASN A 395 16.54 -3.34 0.24
C ASN A 395 15.05 -3.06 0.50
N GLU A 396 14.35 -4.09 0.96
CA GLU A 396 13.01 -4.02 1.55
C GLU A 396 13.08 -4.67 2.94
N VAL A 397 12.19 -4.29 3.86
CA VAL A 397 12.06 -5.02 5.13
C VAL A 397 11.35 -6.35 4.91
N ILE A 398 11.77 -7.39 5.61
CA ILE A 398 11.22 -8.75 5.45
C ILE A 398 9.70 -8.76 5.67
N ASN A 399 9.20 -8.01 6.64
CA ASN A 399 7.76 -7.96 6.94
C ASN A 399 6.92 -7.43 5.77
N MET A 400 7.46 -6.53 4.95
CA MET A 400 6.74 -5.96 3.79
C MET A 400 6.65 -6.93 2.61
N VAL A 401 7.59 -7.87 2.48
CA VAL A 401 7.63 -8.80 1.34
C VAL A 401 6.93 -10.13 1.61
N ARG A 402 6.49 -10.37 2.86
CA ARG A 402 5.88 -11.65 3.27
C ARG A 402 4.49 -11.88 2.69
N GLN A 403 3.74 -10.83 2.37
CA GLN A 403 2.38 -10.94 1.86
C GLN A 403 2.17 -9.97 0.71
N ARG A 404 1.46 -10.42 -0.33
CA ARG A 404 1.07 -9.56 -1.48
C ARG A 404 2.25 -8.87 -2.18
N TYR A 405 3.43 -9.47 -2.08
CA TYR A 405 4.64 -9.07 -2.78
C TYR A 405 5.06 -10.21 -3.69
N TYR A 406 5.33 -9.92 -4.95
CA TYR A 406 5.55 -10.94 -5.96
C TYR A 406 6.79 -10.66 -6.79
N ILE A 407 7.35 -11.71 -7.37
CA ILE A 407 8.27 -11.60 -8.49
C ILE A 407 7.52 -11.97 -9.76
N LYS A 408 7.37 -11.00 -10.65
CA LYS A 408 6.97 -11.22 -12.03
C LYS A 408 8.08 -11.98 -12.76
N VAL A 409 7.73 -13.09 -13.41
CA VAL A 409 8.68 -14.01 -14.07
C VAL A 409 8.49 -14.11 -15.59
N SER A 410 7.39 -13.57 -16.13
CA SER A 410 7.15 -13.48 -17.57
C SER A 410 6.97 -12.05 -18.03
N GLY A 411 6.98 -11.81 -19.34
CA GLY A 411 6.73 -10.48 -19.92
C GLY A 411 7.93 -9.54 -19.85
N ASN A 412 7.70 -8.28 -20.20
CA ASN A 412 8.76 -7.27 -20.23
C ASN A 412 9.32 -7.01 -18.83
N ASP A 413 10.63 -6.73 -18.78
CA ASP A 413 11.41 -6.39 -17.58
C ASP A 413 11.59 -7.51 -16.54
N ALA A 414 10.99 -8.68 -16.75
CA ALA A 414 11.13 -9.82 -15.86
C ALA A 414 12.58 -10.38 -15.83
N PRO A 415 13.07 -10.87 -14.68
CA PRO A 415 12.38 -10.93 -13.39
C PRO A 415 12.31 -9.57 -12.70
N MET A 416 11.16 -9.25 -12.10
CA MET A 416 10.90 -7.94 -11.51
C MET A 416 9.99 -8.05 -10.27
N ASN A 417 10.30 -7.33 -9.19
CA ASN A 417 9.39 -7.23 -8.05
C ASN A 417 8.14 -6.40 -8.40
N ILE A 418 6.99 -6.86 -7.94
CA ILE A 418 5.71 -6.15 -8.07
C ILE A 418 4.90 -6.31 -6.78
N ALA A 419 4.13 -5.29 -6.45
CA ALA A 419 3.14 -5.33 -5.38
C ALA A 419 1.97 -4.41 -5.77
N PRO A 420 0.75 -4.64 -5.24
CA PRO A 420 -0.44 -3.85 -5.57
C PRO A 420 -0.28 -2.34 -5.39
N ASN A 421 0.54 -1.91 -4.43
CA ASN A 421 0.82 -0.51 -4.10
C ASN A 421 1.99 0.10 -4.90
N PHE A 422 2.68 -0.66 -5.76
CA PHE A 422 3.84 -0.16 -6.48
C PHE A 422 3.44 0.80 -7.60
N LYS A 423 4.04 1.98 -7.59
CA LYS A 423 4.07 2.94 -8.70
C LYS A 423 5.23 2.63 -9.65
N LEU A 424 5.13 3.13 -10.88
CA LEU A 424 6.19 3.02 -11.88
C LEU A 424 7.51 3.55 -11.31
N GLY A 425 8.58 2.74 -11.41
CA GLY A 425 9.91 3.12 -10.93
C GLY A 425 10.25 2.59 -9.53
N MET A 426 9.32 1.97 -8.81
CA MET A 426 9.57 1.29 -7.53
C MET A 426 10.20 -0.11 -7.71
N ASN A 427 10.28 -0.59 -8.95
CA ASN A 427 10.68 -1.95 -9.30
C ASN A 427 12.18 -2.06 -9.61
N VAL A 428 12.79 -3.14 -9.13
CA VAL A 428 14.06 -3.70 -9.56
C VAL A 428 13.79 -4.66 -10.71
N LYS A 429 14.19 -4.25 -11.92
CA LYS A 429 14.01 -4.99 -13.17
C LYS A 429 15.20 -5.91 -13.43
N PHE A 430 15.02 -6.92 -14.28
CA PHE A 430 16.11 -7.82 -14.71
C PHE A 430 16.92 -8.37 -13.52
N MET A 431 16.21 -8.79 -12.47
CA MET A 431 16.80 -9.22 -11.21
C MET A 431 17.72 -10.42 -11.44
N ALA A 432 18.98 -10.31 -11.01
CA ALA A 432 19.96 -11.40 -11.01
C ALA A 432 19.80 -12.32 -9.80
N TYR A 433 19.51 -11.74 -8.63
CA TYR A 433 19.17 -12.50 -7.43
C TYR A 433 18.40 -11.64 -6.42
N PHE A 434 17.75 -12.31 -5.47
CA PHE A 434 17.37 -11.69 -4.19
C PHE A 434 17.94 -12.49 -3.03
N SER A 435 18.05 -11.88 -1.85
CA SER A 435 18.57 -12.55 -0.65
C SER A 435 17.98 -12.02 0.65
N THR A 436 17.92 -12.91 1.65
CA THR A 436 17.69 -12.58 3.07
C THR A 436 19.05 -12.38 3.77
N THR A 437 19.12 -12.63 5.08
CA THR A 437 20.37 -12.65 5.85
C THR A 437 21.22 -13.90 5.60
N SER A 438 20.60 -15.04 5.31
CA SER A 438 21.25 -16.36 5.21
C SER A 438 21.02 -17.07 3.89
N ASP A 439 20.03 -16.63 3.10
CA ASP A 439 19.58 -17.32 1.89
C ASP A 439 19.62 -16.38 0.70
N ALA A 440 20.03 -16.89 -0.45
CA ALA A 440 19.92 -16.21 -1.73
C ALA A 440 19.17 -17.07 -2.74
N VAL A 441 18.44 -16.43 -3.65
CA VAL A 441 17.79 -17.09 -4.78
C VAL A 441 18.25 -16.39 -6.05
N ILE A 442 18.85 -17.16 -6.97
CA ILE A 442 19.39 -16.62 -8.23
C ILE A 442 18.43 -16.85 -9.39
N PHE A 443 18.39 -15.88 -10.30
CA PHE A 443 17.78 -15.99 -11.62
C PHE A 443 18.89 -16.26 -12.64
N PRO A 444 19.09 -17.51 -13.09
CA PRO A 444 20.30 -17.89 -13.82
C PRO A 444 20.54 -17.07 -15.10
N ARG A 445 19.47 -16.72 -15.82
CA ARG A 445 19.53 -15.91 -17.05
C ARG A 445 20.12 -14.52 -16.84
N GLU A 446 19.85 -13.91 -15.70
CA GLU A 446 20.32 -12.56 -15.36
C GLU A 446 21.65 -12.64 -14.60
N MET A 447 21.83 -13.65 -13.75
CA MET A 447 23.08 -13.88 -12.99
C MET A 447 24.31 -14.11 -13.90
N GLN A 448 24.13 -14.75 -15.06
CA GLN A 448 25.21 -14.92 -16.04
C GLN A 448 25.71 -13.59 -16.65
N LYS A 449 24.89 -12.52 -16.63
CA LYS A 449 25.31 -11.19 -17.11
C LYS A 449 26.29 -10.54 -16.13
N ILE A 450 26.13 -10.82 -14.83
CA ILE A 450 27.03 -10.34 -13.76
C ILE A 450 28.30 -11.18 -13.72
N THR A 451 28.16 -12.51 -13.70
CA THR A 451 29.29 -13.42 -13.48
C THR A 451 30.12 -13.70 -14.74
N GLY A 452 29.51 -13.49 -15.91
CA GLY A 452 30.02 -13.95 -17.18
C GLY A 452 29.93 -15.47 -17.32
N LEU A 453 30.32 -15.97 -18.50
CA LEU A 453 30.37 -17.40 -18.79
C LEU A 453 31.82 -17.84 -18.97
N SER A 454 32.11 -19.08 -18.60
CA SER A 454 33.41 -19.74 -18.78
C SER A 454 33.21 -21.14 -19.34
N GLU A 455 34.23 -21.66 -20.00
CA GLU A 455 34.20 -22.96 -20.66
C GLU A 455 34.82 -24.04 -19.77
N LEU A 456 34.16 -25.20 -19.71
CA LEU A 456 34.67 -26.41 -19.10
C LEU A 456 34.42 -27.59 -20.04
N GLY A 457 35.46 -27.98 -20.78
CA GLY A 457 35.34 -28.95 -21.87
C GLY A 457 34.44 -28.40 -22.98
N THR A 458 33.34 -29.10 -23.28
CA THR A 458 32.34 -28.69 -24.29
C THR A 458 31.21 -27.83 -23.72
N HIS A 459 31.21 -27.58 -22.41
CA HIS A 459 30.13 -26.89 -21.72
C HIS A 459 30.51 -25.44 -21.43
N LYS A 460 29.51 -24.56 -21.41
CA LYS A 460 29.68 -23.13 -21.12
C LYS A 460 28.69 -22.70 -20.04
N GLY A 461 29.19 -22.16 -18.94
CA GLY A 461 28.38 -21.89 -17.75
C GLY A 461 29.00 -20.84 -16.83
N MET A 462 28.25 -20.44 -15.81
CA MET A 462 28.72 -19.52 -14.77
C MET A 462 29.69 -20.27 -13.83
N ILE A 463 30.84 -19.68 -13.49
CA ILE A 463 31.74 -20.28 -12.49
C ILE A 463 31.03 -20.24 -11.12
N LEU A 464 30.95 -21.38 -10.43
CA LEU A 464 30.27 -21.51 -9.14
C LEU A 464 30.84 -20.53 -8.10
N GLU A 465 32.17 -20.40 -8.03
CA GLU A 465 32.84 -19.44 -7.16
C GLU A 465 32.30 -18.01 -7.33
N LYS A 466 32.23 -17.52 -8.58
CA LYS A 466 31.74 -16.17 -8.88
C LYS A 466 30.26 -16.00 -8.54
N VAL A 467 29.47 -17.06 -8.66
CA VAL A 467 28.06 -17.04 -8.26
C VAL A 467 27.95 -16.86 -6.75
N LEU A 468 28.71 -17.64 -5.97
CA LEU A 468 28.71 -17.57 -4.51
C LEU A 468 29.23 -16.21 -3.99
N GLU A 469 30.33 -15.71 -4.56
CA GLU A 469 30.83 -14.36 -4.25
C GLU A 469 29.80 -13.28 -4.62
N GLY A 470 29.18 -13.40 -5.79
CA GLY A 470 28.22 -12.42 -6.31
C GLY A 470 26.94 -12.28 -5.47
N VAL A 471 26.49 -13.35 -4.82
CA VAL A 471 25.32 -13.31 -3.92
C VAL A 471 25.67 -12.95 -2.46
N GLY A 472 26.96 -12.84 -2.13
CA GLY A 472 27.42 -12.42 -0.81
C GLY A 472 27.80 -13.56 0.16
N VAL A 473 28.25 -14.71 -0.35
CA VAL A 473 28.88 -15.73 0.50
C VAL A 473 30.26 -15.22 0.95
N ILE A 474 30.48 -15.15 2.27
CA ILE A 474 31.76 -14.69 2.84
C ILE A 474 32.80 -15.80 2.72
N THR A 475 34.00 -15.47 2.22
CA THR A 475 35.18 -16.36 2.11
C THR A 475 34.89 -17.78 1.58
N PRO A 476 34.24 -17.95 0.42
CA PRO A 476 33.79 -19.27 -0.06
C PRO A 476 34.93 -20.28 -0.27
N ARG A 477 36.17 -19.82 -0.55
CA ARG A 477 37.34 -20.70 -0.69
C ARG A 477 37.74 -21.44 0.59
N GLU A 478 37.34 -20.93 1.75
CA GLU A 478 37.67 -21.50 3.07
C GLU A 478 36.61 -22.50 3.56
N LYS A 479 35.53 -22.69 2.79
CA LYS A 479 34.35 -23.44 3.17
C LYS A 479 34.20 -24.73 2.37
N GLN A 480 33.19 -25.53 2.69
CA GLN A 480 32.78 -26.68 1.89
C GLN A 480 31.32 -26.53 1.51
N PHE A 481 30.96 -26.95 0.30
CA PHE A 481 29.59 -26.83 -0.21
C PHE A 481 29.01 -28.17 -0.62
N GLU A 482 27.71 -28.35 -0.37
CA GLU A 482 26.89 -29.41 -0.93
C GLU A 482 25.98 -28.83 -2.01
N LEU A 483 26.02 -29.41 -3.19
CA LEU A 483 25.10 -29.12 -4.29
C LEU A 483 24.03 -30.19 -4.30
N LEU A 484 22.76 -29.82 -4.18
CA LEU A 484 21.61 -30.70 -4.13
C LEU A 484 20.72 -30.48 -5.34
N ASN A 485 20.30 -31.55 -6.02
CA ASN A 485 19.34 -31.46 -7.11
C ASN A 485 17.91 -31.83 -6.69
N THR A 486 16.95 -31.57 -7.58
CA THR A 486 15.52 -31.85 -7.35
C THR A 486 15.19 -33.33 -7.13
N ALA A 487 16.09 -34.25 -7.50
CA ALA A 487 15.95 -35.69 -7.29
C ALA A 487 16.57 -36.18 -5.96
N GLY A 488 17.09 -35.27 -5.13
CA GLY A 488 17.73 -35.59 -3.85
C GLY A 488 19.15 -36.15 -3.97
N ARG A 489 19.78 -36.07 -5.14
CA ARG A 489 21.19 -36.43 -5.33
C ARG A 489 22.06 -35.21 -4.99
N SER A 490 23.18 -35.44 -4.31
CA SER A 490 24.11 -34.38 -3.97
C SER A 490 25.55 -34.67 -4.38
N ILE A 491 26.33 -33.61 -4.59
CA ILE A 491 27.79 -33.65 -4.71
C ILE A 491 28.40 -32.64 -3.75
N ARG A 492 29.58 -32.96 -3.20
CA ARG A 492 30.32 -32.07 -2.30
C ARG A 492 31.51 -31.47 -3.02
N ILE A 493 31.71 -30.17 -2.85
CA ILE A 493 32.78 -29.41 -3.49
C ILE A 493 33.53 -28.62 -2.41
N PRO A 494 34.85 -28.86 -2.22
CA PRO A 494 35.69 -28.01 -1.38
C PRO A 494 35.77 -26.59 -1.95
N GLY A 495 35.87 -25.59 -1.09
CA GLY A 495 35.97 -24.17 -1.48
C GLY A 495 37.10 -23.89 -2.49
N GLN A 496 38.23 -24.60 -2.36
CA GLN A 496 39.38 -24.49 -3.28
C GLN A 496 39.09 -24.98 -4.70
N ASP A 497 38.04 -25.79 -4.88
CA ASP A 497 37.65 -26.41 -6.14
C ASP A 497 36.43 -25.73 -6.78
N LEU A 498 35.88 -24.68 -6.17
CA LEU A 498 34.72 -23.95 -6.71
C LEU A 498 34.98 -23.38 -8.11
N SER A 499 36.21 -22.98 -8.43
CA SER A 499 36.59 -22.49 -9.75
C SER A 499 36.57 -23.59 -10.83
N LYS A 500 36.54 -24.86 -10.43
CA LYS A 500 36.47 -26.04 -11.31
C LYS A 500 35.04 -26.52 -11.54
N CYS A 501 34.05 -25.81 -10.99
CA CYS A 501 32.64 -26.09 -11.19
C CYS A 501 31.97 -24.96 -11.99
N ILE A 502 31.24 -25.33 -13.05
CA ILE A 502 30.39 -24.39 -13.78
C ILE A 502 28.91 -24.79 -13.67
N LEU A 503 28.04 -23.78 -13.64
CA LEU A 503 26.59 -23.90 -13.66
C LEU A 503 26.09 -23.56 -15.07
N VAL A 504 25.54 -24.55 -15.76
CA VAL A 504 25.02 -24.42 -17.12
C VAL A 504 23.51 -24.28 -17.06
N TYR A 505 22.98 -23.17 -17.59
CA TYR A 505 21.55 -22.88 -17.61
C TYR A 505 20.96 -23.14 -19.00
N GLU A 506 20.10 -24.16 -19.12
CA GLU A 506 19.43 -24.54 -20.36
C GLU A 506 18.00 -25.00 -20.06
N GLY A 507 17.02 -24.45 -20.79
CA GLY A 507 15.62 -24.89 -20.69
C GLY A 507 15.01 -24.83 -19.29
N GLU A 508 15.21 -23.72 -18.56
CA GLU A 508 14.72 -23.53 -17.18
C GLU A 508 15.29 -24.53 -16.16
N LYS A 509 16.44 -25.12 -16.49
CA LYS A 509 17.19 -26.03 -15.62
C LYS A 509 18.63 -25.57 -15.52
N VAL A 510 19.21 -25.72 -14.32
CA VAL A 510 20.63 -25.54 -14.09
C VAL A 510 21.27 -26.91 -13.88
N SER A 511 22.34 -27.20 -14.62
CA SER A 511 23.18 -28.38 -14.38
C SER A 511 24.55 -27.93 -13.89
N ALA A 512 25.02 -28.53 -12.80
CA ALA A 512 26.38 -28.33 -12.32
C ALA A 512 27.34 -29.33 -12.98
N PHE A 513 28.42 -28.82 -13.55
CA PHE A 513 29.52 -29.63 -14.10
C PHE A 513 30.76 -29.35 -13.27
N TYR A 514 31.26 -30.37 -12.59
CA TYR A 514 32.40 -30.27 -11.69
C TYR A 514 33.56 -31.14 -12.18
N GLN A 515 34.72 -30.53 -12.42
CA GLN A 515 35.94 -31.26 -12.75
C GLN A 515 36.64 -31.74 -11.47
N GLY A 516 36.28 -32.93 -11.02
CA GLY A 516 36.90 -33.62 -9.89
C GLY A 516 38.13 -34.43 -10.28
N ALA A 517 38.75 -35.08 -9.29
CA ALA A 517 39.92 -35.94 -9.48
C ALA A 517 39.64 -37.15 -10.37
N ASP A 518 38.43 -37.73 -10.27
CA ASP A 518 38.00 -38.92 -11.02
C ASP A 518 37.34 -38.58 -12.38
N GLY A 519 37.35 -37.30 -12.77
CA GLY A 519 36.79 -36.83 -14.04
C GLY A 519 35.64 -35.82 -13.86
N LEU A 520 34.92 -35.60 -14.95
CA LEU A 520 33.80 -34.65 -15.00
C LEU A 520 32.55 -35.27 -14.38
N VAL A 521 32.06 -34.65 -13.31
CA VAL A 521 30.81 -35.03 -12.63
C VAL A 521 29.71 -34.07 -13.04
N GLN A 522 28.56 -34.60 -13.45
CA GLN A 522 27.38 -33.82 -13.76
C GLN A 522 26.30 -34.04 -12.70
N LEU A 523 25.76 -32.93 -12.18
CA LEU A 523 24.55 -32.92 -11.36
C LEU A 523 23.47 -32.10 -12.09
N ALA A 524 22.53 -32.79 -12.72
CA ALA A 524 21.45 -32.17 -13.48
C ALA A 524 20.33 -31.66 -12.56
N ASP A 525 19.68 -30.56 -12.97
CA ASP A 525 18.52 -29.95 -12.30
C ASP A 525 18.81 -29.54 -10.84
N LEU A 526 19.89 -28.79 -10.67
CA LEU A 526 20.34 -28.22 -9.40
C LEU A 526 19.23 -27.38 -8.77
N LEU A 527 18.93 -27.67 -7.51
CA LEU A 527 17.96 -26.94 -6.68
C LEU A 527 18.67 -25.95 -5.77
N GLU A 528 19.70 -26.43 -5.05
CA GLU A 528 20.31 -25.72 -3.92
C GLU A 528 21.82 -25.96 -3.83
N ILE A 529 22.53 -24.96 -3.30
CA ILE A 529 23.96 -24.98 -2.94
C ILE A 529 24.05 -24.54 -1.48
N ASN A 530 24.49 -25.43 -0.60
CA ASN A 530 24.50 -25.23 0.84
C ASN A 530 25.94 -25.24 1.37
N GLU A 531 26.30 -24.24 2.17
CA GLU A 531 27.49 -24.27 3.01
C GLU A 531 27.36 -25.39 4.04
N LEU A 532 28.39 -26.23 4.13
CA LEU A 532 28.52 -27.24 5.16
C LEU A 532 29.31 -26.65 6.33
N SER A 533 28.82 -26.92 7.54
CA SER A 533 29.42 -26.48 8.81
C SER A 533 30.71 -27.21 9.18
#